data_AF-A0A2P6N6I5-F1
#
_entry.id   AF-A0A2P6N6I5-F1
#
_cell.length_a   1.000
_cell.length_b   1.000
_cell.length_c   1.000
_cell.angle_alpha   90.00
_cell.angle_beta   90.00
_cell.angle_gamma   90.00
#
_symmetry.space_group_name_H-M   'P 1'
#
loop_
_entity.id
_entity.type
_entity.pdbx_description
1 polymer ?
#
loop_
_entity_poly.entity_id
_entity_poly.type
_entity_poly.pdbx_seq_one_letter_code
_entity_poly.pdbx_strand_id
1 'polypeptide(L)'
;MSQSCLLYSVVSASRNNIPKQEDEFKAPNKENDIPEEVPASFRKDYEPLFAIFGDRNVLSMFSKSWSVNSNIPTVLKDVDPLDVFRGGLKLLDIGIADKNVSVCCAAMQLLLTLIREAAPSLSRSNLTSSVATHTDIIVDKMGETNPKLKDQSTQLLCFMMETSNLGPQFIVHHLLKQKKKQAPNPKSVQAKLELLLDQIQIWGLGDSDDTMPAEEIFQFVTTSLDNSSHDVRSTAVKLAAACYSQDRSISSHWTKMKPQLRELIEKELSHPLDIPQKSAAPAVVQEEKTKPGKPKRTDSSPSIAPKAGKAAAPPAAKAPLKKESAPTKDPPKAKAAGKKTVPSLHSSQDLSAVLANKQHQAPPPTSQKNIAVEDDEEFKVFEQDTCHFCMMHDPEFLSVESVYDDHLAKECPVLIECLCGQVIEISGFNEHKLMPDECQAYESFQQCPICTEAVPSDEYDLHAADGNCSPLPDPSTGRSRCPLCKVDLMNDEESWRSHLTRQCKMNPRRLPMKR
;
A
#
# COMPACT_ATOMS: atom_id res chain seq x y z
N MET A 1 -4.51 -15.03 33.23
CA MET A 1 -4.43 -15.42 31.81
C MET A 1 -5.43 -14.59 31.02
N SER A 2 -4.97 -13.44 30.56
CA SER A 2 -5.54 -12.61 29.49
C SER A 2 -4.55 -11.49 29.29
N GLN A 3 -3.58 -11.74 28.39
CA GLN A 3 -2.64 -10.76 27.87
C GLN A 3 -2.71 -10.89 26.36
N SER A 4 -3.46 -10.00 25.72
CA SER A 4 -3.35 -9.61 24.30
C SER A 4 -4.14 -8.32 24.02
N CYS A 5 -4.12 -7.39 24.98
CA CYS A 5 -4.40 -5.97 24.74
C CYS A 5 -3.18 -5.25 25.28
N LEU A 6 -2.35 -4.65 24.41
CA LEU A 6 -1.38 -3.58 24.66
C LEU A 6 -0.36 -3.55 23.51
N LEU A 7 -0.62 -2.78 22.47
CA LEU A 7 0.39 -1.92 21.85
C LEU A 7 -0.30 -0.60 21.50
N TYR A 8 0.34 0.50 21.91
CA TYR A 8 -0.09 1.91 21.86
C TYR A 8 -0.91 2.45 23.04
N SER A 9 -0.29 2.43 24.22
CA SER A 9 -0.41 3.54 25.16
C SER A 9 0.81 3.64 26.08
N VAL A 10 1.07 4.88 26.50
CA VAL A 10 2.05 5.36 27.48
C VAL A 10 3.39 5.82 26.89
N VAL A 11 3.55 7.14 26.72
CA VAL A 11 4.44 7.92 27.61
C VAL A 11 3.81 9.29 27.90
N SER A 12 3.29 9.46 29.11
CA SER A 12 3.07 10.76 29.77
C SER A 12 3.75 10.71 31.12
N ALA A 13 4.82 11.49 31.30
CA ALA A 13 5.09 12.34 32.48
C ALA A 13 6.58 12.72 32.58
N SER A 14 6.89 14.00 32.40
CA SER A 14 7.78 14.72 33.32
C SER A 14 7.45 16.21 33.29
N ARG A 15 7.11 16.71 34.48
CA ARG A 15 6.78 18.10 34.79
C ARG A 15 8.06 18.91 35.04
N ASN A 16 7.94 20.22 34.78
CA ASN A 16 8.71 21.36 35.27
C ASN A 16 10.01 21.75 34.54
N ASN A 17 9.89 22.67 33.57
CA ASN A 17 10.50 23.99 33.67
C ASN A 17 9.85 24.98 32.68
N ILE A 18 9.37 26.12 33.17
CA ILE A 18 8.75 27.20 32.39
C ILE A 18 9.82 28.26 32.10
N PRO A 19 9.92 28.75 30.86
CA PRO A 19 10.07 30.18 30.63
C PRO A 19 8.86 30.71 29.86
N LYS A 20 8.25 31.76 30.42
CA LYS A 20 7.16 32.52 29.82
C LYS A 20 7.68 33.31 28.63
N GLN A 21 7.08 33.11 27.46
CA GLN A 21 6.95 34.15 26.44
C GLN A 21 5.63 33.93 25.72
N GLU A 22 4.70 34.84 25.99
CA GLU A 22 3.41 34.97 25.33
C GLU A 22 3.69 35.58 23.95
N ASP A 23 3.65 34.78 22.90
CA ASP A 23 3.48 35.26 21.54
C ASP A 23 2.28 34.56 20.94
N GLU A 24 1.27 35.36 20.63
CA GLU A 24 -0.07 35.01 20.15
C GLU A 24 0.03 34.39 18.74
N PHE A 25 0.29 33.08 18.67
CA PHE A 25 0.32 32.34 17.42
C PHE A 25 -1.11 32.04 16.96
N LYS A 26 -1.66 32.94 16.14
CA LYS A 26 -2.96 32.78 15.50
C LYS A 26 -2.91 31.59 14.53
N ALA A 27 -3.61 30.50 14.87
CA ALA A 27 -3.72 29.32 14.03
C ALA A 27 -4.34 29.70 12.65
N PRO A 28 -3.87 29.14 11.54
CA PRO A 28 -4.46 29.38 10.23
C PRO A 28 -5.85 28.71 10.20
N ASN A 29 -6.87 29.55 10.04
CA ASN A 29 -8.28 29.17 10.07
C ASN A 29 -8.64 28.37 8.80
N LYS A 30 -8.69 27.03 8.88
CA LYS A 30 -9.30 26.15 7.84
C LYS A 30 -10.83 26.14 7.97
N GLU A 31 -11.44 27.33 7.93
CA GLU A 31 -12.86 27.51 8.28
C GLU A 31 -13.77 27.80 7.07
N ASN A 32 -13.22 27.93 5.85
CA ASN A 32 -13.92 28.56 4.72
C ASN A 32 -14.49 27.62 3.62
N ASP A 33 -14.48 26.29 3.76
CA ASP A 33 -14.97 25.37 2.71
C ASP A 33 -16.28 24.62 3.05
N ILE A 34 -16.85 24.83 4.24
CA ILE A 34 -18.13 24.19 4.61
C ILE A 34 -19.26 25.06 4.03
N PRO A 35 -20.14 24.52 3.17
CA PRO A 35 -21.27 25.29 2.65
C PRO A 35 -22.08 25.87 3.80
N GLU A 36 -22.18 27.20 3.85
CA GLU A 36 -22.90 27.93 4.91
C GLU A 36 -24.42 27.65 4.84
N GLU A 37 -24.93 27.28 3.66
CA GLU A 37 -26.34 26.95 3.44
C GLU A 37 -26.53 25.73 2.52
N VAL A 38 -27.43 24.84 2.92
CA VAL A 38 -27.93 23.72 2.10
C VAL A 38 -29.39 24.01 1.73
N PRO A 39 -29.88 23.60 0.56
CA PRO A 39 -31.28 23.78 0.19
C PRO A 39 -32.25 23.39 1.32
N ALA A 40 -33.26 24.23 1.59
CA ALA A 40 -34.21 23.99 2.68
C ALA A 40 -34.95 22.63 2.57
N SER A 41 -35.11 22.12 1.34
CA SER A 41 -35.62 20.77 1.08
C SER A 41 -34.72 19.69 1.67
N PHE A 42 -33.41 19.82 1.50
CA PHE A 42 -32.43 18.87 2.02
C PHE A 42 -32.39 18.88 3.54
N ARG A 43 -32.40 20.07 4.17
CA ARG A 43 -32.40 20.17 5.64
C ARG A 43 -33.57 19.39 6.24
N LYS A 44 -34.75 19.51 5.61
CA LYS A 44 -35.95 18.76 6.00
C LYS A 44 -35.79 17.24 5.85
N ASP A 45 -35.16 16.77 4.78
CA ASP A 45 -35.01 15.34 4.50
C ASP A 45 -33.99 14.65 5.43
N TYR A 46 -33.02 15.41 5.95
CA TYR A 46 -31.95 14.90 6.81
C TYR A 46 -31.97 15.49 8.23
N GLU A 47 -33.05 16.15 8.64
CA GLU A 47 -33.25 16.77 9.97
C GLU A 47 -32.78 15.89 11.14
N PRO A 48 -33.08 14.57 11.19
CA PRO A 48 -32.60 13.72 12.28
C PRO A 48 -31.07 13.61 12.35
N LEU A 49 -30.37 13.76 11.24
CA LEU A 49 -28.91 13.68 11.18
C LEU A 49 -28.26 14.97 11.71
N PHE A 50 -28.90 16.13 11.48
CA PHE A 50 -28.47 17.40 12.08
C PHE A 50 -28.58 17.35 13.60
N ALA A 51 -29.63 16.73 14.14
CA ALA A 51 -29.78 16.55 15.59
C ALA A 51 -28.71 15.63 16.21
N ILE A 52 -28.25 14.61 15.48
CA ILE A 52 -27.25 13.64 15.97
C ILE A 52 -25.83 14.17 15.81
N PHE A 53 -25.47 14.62 14.61
CA PHE A 53 -24.09 14.97 14.27
C PHE A 53 -23.79 16.46 14.35
N GLY A 54 -24.80 17.32 14.47
CA GLY A 54 -24.67 18.77 14.41
C GLY A 54 -24.45 19.28 12.99
N ASP A 55 -24.80 20.56 12.77
CA ASP A 55 -24.78 21.19 11.46
C ASP A 55 -23.42 21.05 10.78
N ARG A 56 -22.34 21.47 11.44
CA ARG A 56 -20.99 21.45 10.84
C ARG A 56 -20.59 20.09 10.25
N ASN A 57 -20.97 18.98 10.90
CA ASN A 57 -20.57 17.65 10.46
C ASN A 57 -21.41 17.20 9.27
N VAL A 58 -22.72 17.36 9.34
CA VAL A 58 -23.60 17.03 8.21
C VAL A 58 -23.24 17.90 6.99
N LEU A 59 -22.93 19.18 7.21
CA LEU A 59 -22.51 20.11 6.16
C LEU A 59 -21.14 19.78 5.58
N SER A 60 -20.20 19.28 6.39
CA SER A 60 -18.86 18.89 5.90
C SER A 60 -18.92 17.82 4.81
N MET A 61 -20.00 17.05 4.73
CA MET A 61 -20.20 16.06 3.67
C MET A 61 -20.43 16.66 2.29
N PHE A 62 -20.89 17.90 2.23
CA PHE A 62 -21.10 18.67 0.99
C PHE A 62 -19.91 19.56 0.65
N SER A 63 -18.91 19.59 1.53
CA SER A 63 -17.65 20.27 1.27
C SER A 63 -16.69 19.36 0.50
N LYS A 64 -15.67 19.97 -0.08
CA LYS A 64 -14.54 19.23 -0.67
C LYS A 64 -13.72 18.44 0.37
N SER A 65 -14.00 18.63 1.67
CA SER A 65 -13.28 18.01 2.79
C SER A 65 -14.23 17.23 3.69
N TRP A 66 -14.45 15.96 3.35
CA TRP A 66 -15.23 15.02 4.16
C TRP A 66 -14.58 14.78 5.53
N SER A 67 -15.16 15.30 6.61
CA SER A 67 -14.56 15.25 7.97
C SER A 67 -15.50 14.73 9.06
N VAL A 68 -16.55 13.99 8.72
CA VAL A 68 -17.53 13.47 9.70
C VAL A 68 -16.92 12.49 10.70
N ASN A 69 -15.90 11.74 10.27
CA ASN A 69 -15.34 10.59 11.00
C ASN A 69 -14.69 10.98 12.33
N SER A 70 -14.04 12.13 12.41
CA SER A 70 -13.32 12.55 13.62
C SER A 70 -14.23 12.85 14.81
N ASN A 71 -15.53 13.07 14.57
CA ASN A 71 -16.46 13.50 15.61
C ASN A 71 -17.30 12.36 16.21
N ILE A 72 -17.28 11.16 15.62
CA ILE A 72 -18.02 10.00 16.12
C ILE A 72 -17.75 9.71 17.61
N PRO A 73 -16.49 9.68 18.11
CA PRO A 73 -16.25 9.43 19.54
C PRO A 73 -16.81 10.52 20.47
N THR A 74 -16.93 11.75 19.98
CA THR A 74 -17.51 12.86 20.76
C THR A 74 -19.02 12.72 20.83
N VAL A 75 -19.68 12.45 19.69
CA VAL A 75 -21.14 12.29 19.62
C VAL A 75 -21.63 11.11 20.47
N LEU A 76 -20.87 10.01 20.50
CA LEU A 76 -21.18 8.82 21.30
C LEU A 76 -21.22 9.07 22.82
N LYS A 77 -20.73 10.21 23.30
CA LYS A 77 -20.82 10.56 24.73
C LYS A 77 -22.24 10.96 25.15
N ASP A 78 -22.99 11.54 24.23
CA ASP A 78 -24.26 12.21 24.52
C ASP A 78 -25.45 11.57 23.79
N VAL A 79 -25.20 10.76 22.75
CA VAL A 79 -26.23 10.13 21.91
C VAL A 79 -26.12 8.61 21.97
N ASP A 80 -27.27 7.91 21.94
CA ASP A 80 -27.33 6.45 21.95
C ASP A 80 -26.50 5.85 20.78
N PRO A 81 -25.63 4.85 21.04
CA PRO A 81 -24.77 4.27 20.01
C PRO A 81 -25.51 3.70 18.79
N LEU A 82 -26.73 3.19 18.96
CA LEU A 82 -27.52 2.66 17.85
C LEU A 82 -28.05 3.78 16.95
N ASP A 83 -28.45 4.91 17.55
CA ASP A 83 -28.89 6.09 16.80
C ASP A 83 -27.72 6.74 16.05
N VAL A 84 -26.54 6.84 16.69
CA VAL A 84 -25.31 7.29 16.02
C VAL A 84 -24.96 6.36 14.87
N PHE A 85 -24.99 5.05 15.08
CA PHE A 85 -24.65 4.08 14.04
C PHE A 85 -25.61 4.16 12.84
N ARG A 86 -26.93 4.14 13.09
CA ARG A 86 -27.94 4.22 12.02
C ARG A 86 -27.95 5.57 11.33
N GLY A 87 -27.74 6.65 12.07
CA GLY A 87 -27.57 7.99 11.50
C GLY A 87 -26.36 8.04 10.57
N GLY A 88 -25.24 7.46 11.01
CA GLY A 88 -24.02 7.38 10.23
C GLY A 88 -24.16 6.53 8.97
N LEU A 89 -24.94 5.44 9.01
CA LEU A 89 -25.27 4.65 7.82
C LEU A 89 -26.10 5.44 6.79
N LYS A 90 -26.99 6.33 7.22
CA LYS A 90 -27.70 7.23 6.30
C LYS A 90 -26.76 8.23 5.63
N LEU A 91 -25.73 8.70 6.35
CA LEU A 91 -24.69 9.55 5.77
C LEU A 91 -23.81 8.74 4.78
N LEU A 92 -23.49 7.49 5.11
CA LEU A 92 -22.81 6.56 4.21
C LEU A 92 -23.57 6.36 2.90
N ASP A 93 -24.91 6.20 2.94
CA ASP A 93 -25.74 6.04 1.73
C ASP A 93 -25.54 7.18 0.72
N ILE A 94 -25.34 8.40 1.22
CA ILE A 94 -25.08 9.59 0.39
C ILE A 94 -23.70 9.48 -0.26
N GLY A 95 -22.67 9.22 0.55
CA GLY A 95 -21.27 9.24 0.09
C GLY A 95 -20.90 8.06 -0.82
N ILE A 96 -21.46 6.87 -0.57
CA ILE A 96 -21.15 5.66 -1.35
C ILE A 96 -21.79 5.65 -2.74
N ALA A 97 -22.83 6.48 -2.95
CA ALA A 97 -23.48 6.68 -4.23
C ALA A 97 -22.82 7.78 -5.08
N ASP A 98 -21.83 8.49 -4.53
CA ASP A 98 -21.12 9.55 -5.24
C ASP A 98 -20.27 8.98 -6.38
N LYS A 99 -20.16 9.74 -7.48
CA LYS A 99 -19.32 9.34 -8.62
C LYS A 99 -17.84 9.54 -8.33
N ASN A 100 -17.51 10.45 -7.43
CA ASN A 100 -16.15 10.72 -7.03
C ASN A 100 -15.65 9.64 -6.06
N VAL A 101 -14.60 8.93 -6.48
CA VAL A 101 -13.99 7.84 -5.72
C VAL A 101 -13.49 8.31 -4.34
N SER A 102 -12.98 9.55 -4.21
CA SER A 102 -12.52 10.03 -2.90
C SER A 102 -13.66 10.19 -1.91
N VAL A 103 -14.85 10.58 -2.38
CA VAL A 103 -16.07 10.69 -1.55
C VAL A 103 -16.53 9.30 -1.13
N CYS A 104 -16.55 8.34 -2.05
CA CYS A 104 -16.84 6.93 -1.73
C CYS A 104 -15.86 6.36 -0.69
N CYS A 105 -14.54 6.60 -0.85
CA CYS A 105 -13.54 6.13 0.10
C CYS A 105 -13.72 6.79 1.48
N ALA A 106 -14.01 8.09 1.51
CA ALA A 106 -14.30 8.78 2.77
C ALA A 106 -15.54 8.19 3.46
N ALA A 107 -16.57 7.81 2.68
CA ALA A 107 -17.76 7.10 3.15
C ALA A 107 -17.45 5.74 3.76
N MET A 108 -16.63 4.94 3.10
CA MET A 108 -16.14 3.69 3.67
C MET A 108 -15.33 3.93 4.96
N GLN A 109 -14.56 5.01 5.03
CA GLN A 109 -13.83 5.38 6.25
C GLN A 109 -14.77 5.81 7.39
N LEU A 110 -15.93 6.40 7.10
CA LEU A 110 -16.99 6.64 8.07
C LEU A 110 -17.50 5.33 8.64
N LEU A 111 -17.83 4.37 7.77
CA LEU A 111 -18.29 3.06 8.22
C LEU A 111 -17.26 2.35 9.09
N LEU A 112 -15.98 2.38 8.70
CA LEU A 112 -14.88 1.84 9.52
C LEU A 112 -14.89 2.46 10.92
N THR A 113 -15.03 3.78 10.99
CA THR A 113 -15.04 4.52 12.27
C THR A 113 -16.28 4.19 13.09
N LEU A 114 -17.47 4.10 12.47
CA LEU A 114 -18.70 3.68 13.14
C LEU A 114 -18.58 2.28 13.70
N ILE A 115 -17.99 1.34 12.96
CA ILE A 115 -17.77 -0.02 13.43
C ILE A 115 -16.76 -0.03 14.59
N ARG A 116 -15.65 0.70 14.47
CA ARG A 116 -14.63 0.77 15.52
C ARG A 116 -15.18 1.33 16.83
N GLU A 117 -15.93 2.43 16.76
CA GLU A 117 -16.30 3.22 17.94
C GLU A 117 -17.67 2.83 18.51
N ALA A 118 -18.67 2.55 17.66
CA ALA A 118 -20.03 2.28 18.12
C ALA A 118 -20.36 0.79 18.20
N ALA A 119 -19.81 -0.06 17.31
CA ALA A 119 -20.16 -1.49 17.29
C ALA A 119 -19.88 -2.26 18.59
N PRO A 120 -18.85 -1.95 19.40
CA PRO A 120 -18.64 -2.60 20.68
C PRO A 120 -19.82 -2.45 21.66
N SER A 121 -20.61 -1.38 21.51
CA SER A 121 -21.80 -1.12 22.33
C SER A 121 -23.09 -1.70 21.73
N LEU A 122 -23.04 -2.28 20.53
CA LEU A 122 -24.20 -2.83 19.83
C LEU A 122 -24.28 -4.34 19.96
N SER A 123 -25.51 -4.87 20.05
CA SER A 123 -25.73 -6.32 19.95
C SER A 123 -25.41 -6.82 18.53
N ARG A 124 -24.95 -8.07 18.41
CA ARG A 124 -24.67 -8.72 17.12
C ARG A 124 -25.85 -8.66 16.15
N SER A 125 -27.08 -8.83 16.65
CA SER A 125 -28.30 -8.73 15.83
C SER A 125 -28.52 -7.33 15.27
N ASN A 126 -28.39 -6.29 16.10
CA ASN A 126 -28.55 -4.91 15.67
C ASN A 126 -27.47 -4.50 14.66
N LEU A 127 -26.22 -4.92 14.90
CA LEU A 127 -25.10 -4.60 14.03
C LEU A 127 -25.23 -5.28 12.66
N THR A 128 -25.40 -6.61 12.64
CA THR A 128 -25.49 -7.38 11.40
C THR A 128 -26.67 -6.95 10.54
N SER A 129 -27.86 -6.74 11.13
CA SER A 129 -29.03 -6.25 10.40
C SER A 129 -28.87 -4.83 9.87
N SER A 130 -28.15 -3.95 10.58
CA SER A 130 -27.95 -2.57 10.14
C SER A 130 -26.95 -2.48 8.99
N VAL A 131 -25.87 -3.28 9.00
CA VAL A 131 -24.78 -3.16 8.02
C VAL A 131 -24.91 -4.10 6.81
N ALA A 132 -25.85 -5.06 6.82
CA ALA A 132 -25.96 -6.07 5.75
C ALA A 132 -26.09 -5.47 4.34
N THR A 133 -26.99 -4.48 4.15
CA THR A 133 -27.16 -3.83 2.84
C THR A 133 -25.90 -3.08 2.41
N HIS A 134 -25.25 -2.38 3.32
CA HIS A 134 -24.00 -1.67 3.03
C HIS A 134 -22.86 -2.64 2.71
N THR A 135 -22.81 -3.80 3.37
CA THR A 135 -21.84 -4.86 3.10
C THR A 135 -21.99 -5.38 1.67
N ASP A 136 -23.23 -5.62 1.20
CA ASP A 136 -23.49 -6.00 -0.20
C ASP A 136 -22.97 -4.93 -1.18
N ILE A 137 -23.21 -3.65 -0.89
CA ILE A 137 -22.76 -2.53 -1.73
C ILE A 137 -21.22 -2.46 -1.76
N ILE A 138 -20.55 -2.61 -0.63
CA ILE A 138 -19.08 -2.58 -0.53
C ILE A 138 -18.45 -3.74 -1.30
N VAL A 139 -19.06 -4.93 -1.22
CA VAL A 139 -18.64 -6.10 -2.01
C VAL A 139 -18.79 -5.84 -3.51
N ASP A 140 -19.86 -5.16 -3.95
CA ASP A 140 -20.01 -4.74 -5.34
C ASP A 140 -18.92 -3.71 -5.74
N LYS A 141 -18.67 -2.71 -4.88
CA LYS A 141 -17.65 -1.66 -5.09
C LYS A 141 -16.24 -2.23 -5.21
N MET A 142 -15.90 -3.23 -4.40
CA MET A 142 -14.63 -3.97 -4.48
C MET A 142 -14.39 -4.58 -5.87
N GLY A 143 -15.47 -4.95 -6.58
CA GLY A 143 -15.43 -5.53 -7.92
C GLY A 143 -15.38 -4.52 -9.07
N GLU A 144 -15.34 -3.21 -8.79
CA GLU A 144 -15.22 -2.14 -9.79
C GLU A 144 -13.79 -2.00 -10.31
N THR A 145 -13.58 -1.20 -11.37
CA THR A 145 -12.27 -1.08 -12.04
C THR A 145 -11.28 -0.18 -11.29
N ASN A 146 -11.73 0.62 -10.33
CA ASN A 146 -10.86 1.58 -9.65
C ASN A 146 -10.00 0.91 -8.55
N PRO A 147 -8.65 0.94 -8.64
CA PRO A 147 -7.78 0.27 -7.68
C PRO A 147 -7.89 0.81 -6.24
N LYS A 148 -8.01 2.13 -6.08
CA LYS A 148 -8.15 2.76 -4.76
C LYS A 148 -9.45 2.37 -4.07
N LEU A 149 -10.54 2.30 -4.84
CA LEU A 149 -11.82 1.84 -4.32
C LEU A 149 -11.78 0.36 -3.95
N LYS A 150 -11.11 -0.48 -4.76
CA LYS A 150 -10.88 -1.89 -4.45
C LYS A 150 -10.11 -2.04 -3.13
N ASP A 151 -8.99 -1.36 -3.00
CA ASP A 151 -8.14 -1.40 -1.80
C ASP A 151 -8.91 -0.95 -0.54
N GLN A 152 -9.58 0.20 -0.59
CA GLN A 152 -10.39 0.68 0.54
C GLN A 152 -11.54 -0.27 0.90
N SER A 153 -12.21 -0.86 -0.10
CA SER A 153 -13.29 -1.84 0.13
C SER A 153 -12.75 -3.11 0.77
N THR A 154 -11.62 -3.62 0.28
CA THR A 154 -10.92 -4.78 0.83
C THR A 154 -10.52 -4.55 2.28
N GLN A 155 -9.86 -3.44 2.60
CA GLN A 155 -9.45 -3.11 3.96
C GLN A 155 -10.65 -3.03 4.92
N LEU A 156 -11.75 -2.41 4.49
CA LEU A 156 -12.96 -2.33 5.30
C LEU A 156 -13.58 -3.72 5.54
N LEU A 157 -13.67 -4.57 4.52
CA LEU A 157 -14.19 -5.93 4.67
C LEU A 157 -13.31 -6.78 5.60
N CYS A 158 -11.98 -6.68 5.50
CA CYS A 158 -11.05 -7.33 6.41
C CYS A 158 -11.25 -6.85 7.86
N PHE A 159 -11.36 -5.54 8.08
CA PHE A 159 -11.64 -4.99 9.42
C PHE A 159 -12.99 -5.47 9.97
N MET A 160 -14.00 -5.63 9.12
CA MET A 160 -15.28 -6.20 9.50
C MET A 160 -15.17 -7.68 9.89
N MET A 161 -14.30 -8.47 9.23
CA MET A 161 -14.04 -9.85 9.64
C MET A 161 -13.41 -9.92 11.04
N GLU A 162 -12.51 -9.00 11.36
CA GLU A 162 -11.84 -8.91 12.67
C GLU A 162 -12.77 -8.43 13.80
N THR A 163 -13.93 -7.88 13.46
CA THR A 163 -14.89 -7.37 14.44
C THR A 163 -15.67 -8.53 15.05
N SER A 164 -15.54 -8.76 16.36
CA SER A 164 -16.15 -9.88 17.10
C SER A 164 -17.68 -10.03 16.91
N ASN A 165 -18.37 -8.92 16.64
CA ASN A 165 -19.82 -8.88 16.47
C ASN A 165 -20.27 -9.11 15.01
N LEU A 166 -19.34 -9.26 14.07
CA LEU A 166 -19.58 -9.57 12.65
C LEU A 166 -18.93 -10.90 12.29
N GLY A 167 -17.60 -10.97 12.39
CA GLY A 167 -16.81 -12.17 12.13
C GLY A 167 -16.66 -12.54 10.64
N PRO A 168 -15.75 -13.49 10.33
CA PRO A 168 -15.50 -13.96 8.97
C PRO A 168 -16.74 -14.57 8.30
N GLN A 169 -17.54 -15.34 9.04
CA GLN A 169 -18.76 -15.99 8.54
C GLN A 169 -19.74 -14.99 7.90
N PHE A 170 -19.97 -13.84 8.56
CA PHE A 170 -20.89 -12.81 8.06
C PHE A 170 -20.39 -12.22 6.74
N ILE A 171 -19.09 -11.92 6.64
CA ILE A 171 -18.52 -11.30 5.44
C ILE A 171 -18.46 -12.29 4.28
N VAL A 172 -18.07 -13.55 4.53
CA VAL A 172 -18.08 -14.59 3.51
C VAL A 172 -19.49 -14.81 2.95
N HIS A 173 -20.53 -14.81 3.80
CA HIS A 173 -21.91 -14.90 3.34
C HIS A 173 -22.26 -13.81 2.29
N HIS A 174 -21.83 -12.57 2.51
CA HIS A 174 -22.08 -11.45 1.59
C HIS A 174 -21.19 -11.53 0.33
N LEU A 175 -19.94 -11.99 0.46
CA LEU A 175 -19.06 -12.23 -0.69
C LEU A 175 -19.66 -13.25 -1.66
N LEU A 176 -20.19 -14.35 -1.13
CA LEU A 176 -20.68 -15.48 -1.92
C LEU A 176 -22.10 -15.29 -2.45
N LYS A 177 -22.80 -14.25 -2.00
CA LYS A 177 -24.15 -13.92 -2.46
C LYS A 177 -24.15 -13.60 -3.96
N GLN A 178 -24.99 -14.32 -4.71
CA GLN A 178 -25.16 -14.14 -6.15
C GLN A 178 -26.43 -13.34 -6.48
N LYS A 179 -26.31 -12.40 -7.43
CA LYS A 179 -27.46 -11.65 -7.96
C LYS A 179 -28.17 -12.48 -9.04
N LYS A 180 -29.44 -12.84 -8.80
CA LYS A 180 -30.22 -13.77 -9.65
C LYS A 180 -30.49 -13.31 -11.10
N LYS A 181 -30.19 -12.05 -11.48
CA LYS A 181 -30.66 -11.45 -12.75
C LYS A 181 -29.57 -11.14 -13.78
N GLN A 182 -28.28 -11.30 -13.46
CA GLN A 182 -27.20 -10.98 -14.39
C GLN A 182 -26.02 -11.95 -14.21
N ALA A 183 -25.36 -12.31 -15.31
CA ALA A 183 -24.10 -13.05 -15.24
C ALA A 183 -23.09 -12.25 -14.41
N PRO A 184 -22.37 -12.87 -13.48
CA PRO A 184 -21.46 -12.16 -12.59
C PRO A 184 -20.29 -11.57 -13.39
N ASN A 185 -19.98 -10.30 -13.13
CA ASN A 185 -18.84 -9.62 -13.73
C ASN A 185 -17.54 -10.38 -13.38
N PRO A 186 -16.73 -10.83 -14.36
CA PRO A 186 -15.49 -11.55 -14.09
C PRO A 186 -14.53 -10.84 -13.13
N LYS A 187 -14.41 -9.50 -13.21
CA LYS A 187 -13.57 -8.72 -12.28
C LYS A 187 -14.08 -8.78 -10.84
N SER A 188 -15.39 -8.77 -10.65
CA SER A 188 -16.01 -8.90 -9.33
C SER A 188 -15.79 -10.31 -8.77
N VAL A 189 -15.92 -11.35 -9.59
CA VAL A 189 -15.62 -12.73 -9.17
C VAL A 189 -14.15 -12.87 -8.79
N GLN A 190 -13.25 -12.31 -9.60
CA GLN A 190 -11.82 -12.31 -9.32
C GLN A 190 -11.50 -11.64 -7.99
N ALA A 191 -12.00 -10.43 -7.73
CA ALA A 191 -11.75 -9.72 -6.47
C ALA A 191 -12.25 -10.50 -5.24
N LYS A 192 -13.40 -11.18 -5.36
CA LYS A 192 -13.92 -12.05 -4.30
C LYS A 192 -13.02 -13.26 -4.03
N LEU A 193 -12.51 -13.89 -5.09
CA LEU A 193 -11.59 -15.03 -4.96
C LEU A 193 -10.25 -14.61 -4.35
N GLU A 194 -9.71 -13.46 -4.75
CA GLU A 194 -8.46 -12.90 -4.20
C GLU A 194 -8.62 -12.62 -2.69
N LEU A 195 -9.70 -11.95 -2.28
CA LEU A 195 -9.96 -11.70 -0.86
C LEU A 195 -10.09 -13.00 -0.06
N LEU A 196 -10.82 -14.00 -0.56
CA LEU A 196 -10.94 -15.29 0.12
C LEU A 196 -9.60 -16.02 0.23
N LEU A 197 -8.77 -15.96 -0.81
CA LEU A 197 -7.43 -16.57 -0.83
C LEU A 197 -6.50 -15.92 0.20
N ASP A 198 -6.55 -14.61 0.37
CA ASP A 198 -5.73 -13.91 1.35
C ASP A 198 -6.20 -14.22 2.79
N GLN A 199 -7.52 -14.23 3.00
CA GLN A 199 -8.11 -14.40 4.33
C GLN A 199 -8.10 -15.85 4.85
N ILE A 200 -8.02 -16.85 3.96
CA ILE A 200 -7.97 -18.26 4.38
C ILE A 200 -6.75 -18.60 5.21
N GLN A 201 -5.63 -17.88 5.01
CA GLN A 201 -4.42 -18.08 5.81
C GLN A 201 -4.55 -17.53 7.23
N ILE A 202 -5.42 -16.54 7.42
CA ILE A 202 -5.62 -15.85 8.71
C ILE A 202 -6.67 -16.59 9.54
N TRP A 203 -7.84 -16.86 8.95
CA TRP A 203 -9.01 -17.37 9.65
C TRP A 203 -9.16 -18.90 9.60
N GLY A 204 -8.56 -19.52 8.59
CA GLY A 204 -8.76 -20.93 8.30
C GLY A 204 -10.20 -21.30 7.91
N LEU A 205 -10.42 -22.60 7.71
CA LEU A 205 -11.74 -23.17 7.38
C LEU A 205 -12.35 -23.90 8.58
N GLY A 206 -13.67 -23.77 8.75
CA GLY A 206 -14.42 -24.48 9.77
C GLY A 206 -15.87 -24.01 9.91
N ASP A 207 -16.56 -24.61 10.90
CA ASP A 207 -17.95 -24.32 11.24
C ASP A 207 -18.08 -23.38 12.46
N SER A 208 -16.97 -22.90 13.01
CA SER A 208 -16.99 -21.98 14.15
C SER A 208 -17.17 -20.53 13.69
N ASP A 209 -17.64 -19.68 14.60
CA ASP A 209 -17.81 -18.24 14.35
C ASP A 209 -16.51 -17.53 13.94
N ASP A 210 -15.35 -18.04 14.40
CA ASP A 210 -14.02 -17.49 14.15
C ASP A 210 -13.30 -18.17 12.96
N THR A 211 -14.03 -18.90 12.12
CA THR A 211 -13.49 -19.54 10.91
C THR A 211 -14.32 -19.19 9.69
N MET A 212 -13.79 -19.43 8.49
CA MET A 212 -14.56 -19.25 7.26
C MET A 212 -15.33 -20.52 6.89
N PRO A 213 -16.56 -20.38 6.34
CA PRO A 213 -17.43 -21.50 6.03
C PRO A 213 -16.88 -22.31 4.84
N ALA A 214 -16.45 -23.54 5.13
CA ALA A 214 -15.75 -24.39 4.18
C ALA A 214 -16.62 -24.78 2.97
N GLU A 215 -17.85 -25.21 3.21
CA GLU A 215 -18.75 -25.76 2.18
C GLU A 215 -19.16 -24.68 1.17
N GLU A 216 -19.56 -23.50 1.64
CA GLU A 216 -19.98 -22.39 0.80
C GLU A 216 -18.83 -21.85 -0.05
N ILE A 217 -17.64 -21.70 0.54
CA ILE A 217 -16.44 -21.30 -0.21
C ILE A 217 -16.14 -22.33 -1.28
N PHE A 218 -16.21 -23.62 -0.96
CA PHE A 218 -15.93 -24.67 -1.91
C PHE A 218 -16.91 -24.71 -3.08
N GLN A 219 -18.21 -24.54 -2.80
CA GLN A 219 -19.26 -24.45 -3.82
C GLN A 219 -19.06 -23.25 -4.76
N PHE A 220 -18.56 -22.14 -4.24
CA PHE A 220 -18.23 -20.97 -5.04
C PHE A 220 -16.97 -21.16 -5.91
N VAL A 221 -15.92 -21.76 -5.34
CA VAL A 221 -14.67 -22.06 -6.05
C VAL A 221 -14.91 -23.01 -7.21
N THR A 222 -15.64 -24.11 -6.97
CA THR A 222 -15.98 -25.08 -8.02
C THR A 222 -16.73 -24.46 -9.18
N THR A 223 -17.67 -23.56 -8.91
CA THR A 223 -18.39 -22.81 -9.94
C THR A 223 -17.47 -21.86 -10.71
N SER A 224 -16.45 -21.32 -10.04
CA SER A 224 -15.50 -20.37 -10.61
C SER A 224 -14.42 -21.03 -11.48
N LEU A 225 -14.16 -22.32 -11.31
CA LEU A 225 -13.20 -23.08 -12.13
C LEU A 225 -13.64 -23.24 -13.59
N ASP A 226 -14.95 -23.21 -13.86
CA ASP A 226 -15.51 -23.24 -15.21
C ASP A 226 -15.79 -21.83 -15.77
N ASN A 227 -15.31 -20.75 -15.11
CA ASN A 227 -15.52 -19.37 -15.57
C ASN A 227 -14.83 -19.10 -16.93
N SER A 228 -15.38 -18.20 -17.75
CA SER A 228 -14.79 -17.86 -19.05
C SER A 228 -13.47 -17.08 -18.95
N SER A 229 -13.28 -16.30 -17.89
CA SER A 229 -12.03 -15.54 -17.65
C SER A 229 -10.91 -16.45 -17.17
N HIS A 230 -9.74 -16.33 -17.80
CA HIS A 230 -8.53 -17.06 -17.38
C HIS A 230 -8.12 -16.68 -15.96
N ASP A 231 -8.14 -15.39 -15.62
CA ASP A 231 -7.68 -14.90 -14.32
C ASP A 231 -8.56 -15.42 -13.18
N VAL A 232 -9.88 -15.46 -13.41
CA VAL A 232 -10.83 -16.06 -12.46
C VAL A 232 -10.53 -17.55 -12.26
N ARG A 233 -10.31 -18.30 -13.34
CA ARG A 233 -9.98 -19.74 -13.23
C ARG A 233 -8.64 -19.95 -12.51
N SER A 234 -7.64 -19.14 -12.81
CA SER A 234 -6.31 -19.23 -12.19
C SER A 234 -6.38 -18.96 -10.68
N THR A 235 -7.05 -17.89 -10.24
CA THR A 235 -7.24 -17.61 -8.81
C THR A 235 -8.10 -18.67 -8.13
N ALA A 236 -9.12 -19.20 -8.81
CA ALA A 236 -9.95 -20.29 -8.28
C ALA A 236 -9.13 -21.58 -8.04
N VAL A 237 -8.16 -21.90 -8.90
CA VAL A 237 -7.24 -23.04 -8.69
C VAL A 237 -6.39 -22.84 -7.44
N LYS A 238 -5.84 -21.63 -7.25
CA LYS A 238 -5.04 -21.27 -6.06
C LYS A 238 -5.87 -21.38 -4.78
N LEU A 239 -7.07 -20.84 -4.77
CA LEU A 239 -7.99 -20.93 -3.63
C LEU A 239 -8.42 -22.38 -3.38
N ALA A 240 -8.68 -23.17 -4.42
CA ALA A 240 -8.97 -24.59 -4.26
C ALA A 240 -7.81 -25.33 -3.58
N ALA A 241 -6.56 -25.11 -4.04
CA ALA A 241 -5.37 -25.68 -3.42
C ALA A 241 -5.26 -25.27 -1.94
N ALA A 242 -5.46 -24.00 -1.62
CA ALA A 242 -5.45 -23.51 -0.25
C ALA A 242 -6.52 -24.21 0.62
N CYS A 243 -7.76 -24.33 0.14
CA CYS A 243 -8.82 -25.07 0.85
C CYS A 243 -8.42 -26.53 1.12
N TYR A 244 -7.91 -27.23 0.11
CA TYR A 244 -7.49 -28.64 0.25
C TYR A 244 -6.29 -28.83 1.16
N SER A 245 -5.41 -27.84 1.25
CA SER A 245 -4.26 -27.90 2.16
C SER A 245 -4.69 -27.87 3.63
N GLN A 246 -5.77 -27.16 3.96
CA GLN A 246 -6.26 -27.01 5.33
C GLN A 246 -7.28 -28.07 5.73
N ASP A 247 -8.22 -28.41 4.85
CA ASP A 247 -9.26 -29.39 5.14
C ASP A 247 -9.41 -30.43 4.02
N ARG A 248 -8.89 -31.63 4.28
CA ARG A 248 -9.01 -32.78 3.36
C ARG A 248 -10.37 -33.46 3.43
N SER A 249 -11.22 -33.14 4.40
CA SER A 249 -12.56 -33.73 4.54
C SER A 249 -13.50 -33.30 3.41
N ILE A 250 -13.22 -32.16 2.76
CA ILE A 250 -13.93 -31.61 1.56
C ILE A 250 -13.68 -32.47 0.28
N SER A 251 -13.00 -33.61 0.44
CA SER A 251 -12.75 -34.63 -0.60
C SER A 251 -13.97 -35.14 -1.37
N SER A 252 -15.18 -35.03 -0.81
CA SER A 252 -16.41 -35.50 -1.47
C SER A 252 -16.72 -34.71 -2.75
N HIS A 253 -16.37 -33.43 -2.79
CA HIS A 253 -16.47 -32.61 -3.99
C HIS A 253 -15.23 -32.75 -4.87
N TRP A 254 -14.04 -32.97 -4.28
CA TRP A 254 -12.80 -33.26 -5.02
C TRP A 254 -13.00 -34.40 -6.00
N THR A 255 -13.58 -35.51 -5.51
CA THR A 255 -13.82 -36.75 -6.26
C THR A 255 -14.87 -36.62 -7.37
N LYS A 256 -15.59 -35.49 -7.45
CA LYS A 256 -16.52 -35.17 -8.54
C LYS A 256 -15.93 -34.23 -9.59
N MET A 257 -14.75 -33.63 -9.34
CA MET A 257 -14.12 -32.70 -10.28
C MET A 257 -13.52 -33.41 -11.51
N LYS A 258 -13.41 -32.70 -12.64
CA LYS A 258 -12.76 -33.22 -13.85
C LYS A 258 -11.28 -33.56 -13.57
N PRO A 259 -10.74 -34.69 -14.07
CA PRO A 259 -9.35 -35.11 -13.80
C PRO A 259 -8.30 -34.04 -14.11
N GLN A 260 -8.46 -33.32 -15.23
CA GLN A 260 -7.55 -32.23 -15.64
C GLN A 260 -7.50 -31.07 -14.64
N LEU A 261 -8.62 -30.75 -13.98
CA LEU A 261 -8.66 -29.69 -12.97
C LEU A 261 -7.98 -30.14 -11.67
N ARG A 262 -8.11 -31.42 -11.31
CA ARG A 262 -7.40 -31.99 -10.15
C ARG A 262 -5.90 -31.95 -10.36
N GLU A 263 -5.43 -32.34 -11.53
CA GLU A 263 -4.00 -32.27 -11.87
C GLU A 263 -3.46 -30.84 -11.75
N LEU A 264 -4.23 -29.84 -12.19
CA LEU A 264 -3.84 -28.43 -12.06
C LEU A 264 -3.73 -27.99 -10.60
N ILE A 265 -4.67 -28.40 -9.75
CA ILE A 265 -4.68 -28.06 -8.32
C ILE A 265 -3.60 -28.84 -7.56
N GLU A 266 -3.37 -30.11 -7.90
CA GLU A 266 -2.27 -30.91 -7.36
C GLU A 266 -0.90 -30.32 -7.72
N LYS A 267 -0.76 -29.80 -8.95
CA LYS A 267 0.43 -29.05 -9.34
C LYS A 267 0.61 -27.79 -8.50
N GLU A 268 -0.46 -27.03 -8.26
CA GLU A 268 -0.40 -25.84 -7.41
C GLU A 268 -0.06 -26.19 -5.94
N LEU A 269 -0.58 -27.30 -5.42
CA LEU A 269 -0.24 -27.84 -4.10
C LEU A 269 1.23 -28.27 -3.99
N SER A 270 1.83 -28.69 -5.12
CA SER A 270 3.23 -29.15 -5.18
C SER A 270 4.25 -28.02 -5.26
N HIS A 271 3.82 -26.83 -5.70
CA HIS A 271 4.61 -25.62 -5.55
C HIS A 271 4.46 -25.11 -4.10
N PRO A 272 5.55 -24.82 -3.38
CA PRO A 272 5.44 -24.12 -2.11
C PRO A 272 4.78 -22.79 -2.43
N LEU A 273 3.53 -22.63 -2.01
CA LEU A 273 2.90 -21.31 -1.98
C LEU A 273 3.87 -20.43 -1.16
N ASP A 274 4.36 -19.32 -1.73
CA ASP A 274 5.12 -18.29 -1.00
C ASP A 274 4.16 -17.67 0.03
N ILE A 275 3.98 -18.38 1.14
CA ILE A 275 3.09 -18.03 2.24
C ILE A 275 4.00 -17.63 3.41
N PRO A 276 3.86 -16.40 3.95
CA PRO A 276 4.45 -16.04 5.23
C PRO A 276 3.85 -16.92 6.34
N GLN A 277 4.54 -18.00 6.70
CA GLN A 277 4.13 -18.83 7.82
C GLN A 277 4.32 -18.07 9.13
N LYS A 278 3.24 -17.88 9.88
CA LYS A 278 3.33 -17.63 11.32
C LYS A 278 3.81 -18.91 11.98
N SER A 279 5.09 -18.92 12.35
CA SER A 279 5.78 -20.00 13.06
C SER A 279 4.87 -20.69 14.09
N ALA A 280 4.52 -21.95 13.83
CA ALA A 280 3.85 -22.79 14.81
C ALA A 280 4.82 -23.14 15.95
N ALA A 281 4.38 -22.90 17.19
CA ALA A 281 5.10 -23.36 18.37
C ALA A 281 5.17 -24.90 18.38
N PRO A 282 6.27 -25.50 18.85
CA PRO A 282 6.46 -26.94 18.78
C PRO A 282 5.47 -27.69 19.68
N ALA A 283 4.84 -28.70 19.10
CA ALA A 283 3.93 -29.62 19.77
C ALA A 283 4.65 -30.34 20.93
N VAL A 284 4.06 -30.20 22.12
CA VAL A 284 4.41 -30.98 23.32
C VAL A 284 3.97 -32.42 23.08
N VAL A 285 4.95 -33.30 22.89
CA VAL A 285 4.75 -34.76 22.93
C VAL A 285 4.41 -35.14 24.37
N GLN A 286 3.18 -35.61 24.62
CA GLN A 286 2.82 -36.25 25.88
C GLN A 286 3.20 -37.74 25.80
N GLU A 287 4.28 -38.11 26.49
CA GLU A 287 4.62 -39.52 26.73
C GLU A 287 3.75 -40.14 27.82
N GLU A 288 3.36 -41.37 27.54
CA GLU A 288 2.48 -42.24 28.30
C GLU A 288 3.14 -42.74 29.60
N LYS A 289 2.41 -42.64 30.72
CA LYS A 289 2.87 -43.06 32.05
C LYS A 289 2.97 -44.58 32.16
N THR A 290 4.17 -45.11 32.36
CA THR A 290 4.39 -46.41 33.01
C THR A 290 5.19 -46.28 34.31
N LYS A 291 4.83 -47.11 35.30
CA LYS A 291 5.17 -47.02 36.74
C LYS A 291 6.66 -47.33 37.06
N PRO A 292 7.17 -46.89 38.24
CA PRO A 292 8.58 -46.98 38.60
C PRO A 292 8.94 -48.26 39.38
N GLY A 293 10.10 -48.85 39.03
CA GLY A 293 10.85 -49.81 39.86
C GLY A 293 12.16 -49.16 40.34
N LYS A 294 12.44 -49.32 41.64
CA LYS A 294 13.53 -48.69 42.43
C LYS A 294 14.87 -49.50 42.31
N PRO A 295 15.97 -49.11 42.98
CA PRO A 295 17.14 -48.42 42.43
C PRO A 295 18.44 -49.26 42.46
N LYS A 296 19.51 -48.81 41.77
CA LYS A 296 20.88 -49.16 42.20
C LYS A 296 21.90 -48.07 41.83
N ARG A 297 22.65 -47.67 42.86
CA ARG A 297 23.77 -46.72 42.89
C ARG A 297 24.95 -47.24 42.08
N THR A 298 25.78 -46.35 41.53
CA THR A 298 27.23 -46.29 41.79
C THR A 298 27.84 -45.02 41.17
N ASP A 299 28.80 -44.49 41.91
CA ASP A 299 29.54 -43.24 41.74
C ASP A 299 30.41 -43.19 40.48
N SER A 300 30.65 -41.98 39.95
CA SER A 300 31.98 -41.32 40.00
C SER A 300 32.04 -40.12 39.05
N SER A 301 32.34 -38.95 39.63
CA SER A 301 32.97 -37.81 38.95
C SER A 301 34.50 -38.04 38.93
N PRO A 302 35.31 -37.31 38.13
CA PRO A 302 35.70 -35.98 38.59
C PRO A 302 35.89 -34.92 37.48
N SER A 303 35.60 -33.69 37.91
CA SER A 303 36.02 -32.41 37.35
C SER A 303 37.55 -32.23 37.43
N ILE A 304 38.15 -31.44 36.52
CA ILE A 304 39.28 -30.51 36.76
C ILE A 304 39.40 -29.56 35.54
N ALA A 305 39.24 -28.26 35.78
CA ALA A 305 39.93 -27.15 35.10
C ALA A 305 40.99 -26.61 36.10
N PRO A 306 41.75 -25.48 35.91
CA PRO A 306 41.85 -24.51 34.81
C PRO A 306 43.30 -23.94 34.57
N LYS A 307 43.39 -22.77 33.88
CA LYS A 307 44.45 -21.70 33.87
C LYS A 307 45.37 -21.67 32.62
N ALA A 308 45.96 -20.56 32.15
CA ALA A 308 45.79 -19.10 32.18
C ALA A 308 47.01 -18.47 31.42
N GLY A 309 46.87 -17.30 30.75
CA GLY A 309 47.92 -16.24 30.78
C GLY A 309 48.79 -15.86 29.55
N LYS A 310 48.47 -14.69 28.97
CA LYS A 310 49.29 -13.47 28.66
C LYS A 310 50.56 -13.46 27.74
N ALA A 311 50.45 -12.60 26.69
CA ALA A 311 51.25 -11.42 26.25
C ALA A 311 52.78 -11.49 25.95
N ALA A 312 53.17 -10.96 24.76
CA ALA A 312 54.24 -9.94 24.53
C ALA A 312 54.50 -9.67 23.02
N ALA A 313 54.92 -8.45 22.67
CA ALA A 313 55.49 -8.00 21.37
C ALA A 313 56.98 -7.57 21.57
N PRO A 314 57.72 -6.89 20.66
CA PRO A 314 57.86 -6.84 19.17
C PRO A 314 59.35 -7.14 18.73
N PRO A 315 59.88 -6.82 17.51
CA PRO A 315 60.41 -5.45 17.21
C PRO A 315 60.54 -4.97 15.72
N ALA A 316 60.54 -3.62 15.57
CA ALA A 316 61.41 -2.69 14.82
C ALA A 316 61.65 -2.66 13.26
N ALA A 317 61.35 -1.46 12.71
CA ALA A 317 62.17 -0.55 11.87
C ALA A 317 62.35 -0.75 10.34
N LYS A 318 61.93 0.27 9.55
CA LYS A 318 62.78 1.19 8.75
C LYS A 318 61.96 2.26 7.99
N ALA A 319 62.40 3.52 8.05
CA ALA A 319 62.15 4.62 7.10
C ALA A 319 63.32 4.64 6.05
N PRO A 320 63.49 5.59 5.09
CA PRO A 320 62.78 6.89 4.86
C PRO A 320 62.54 7.29 3.37
N LEU A 321 61.83 8.41 3.11
CA LEU A 321 62.30 9.62 2.37
C LEU A 321 61.16 10.58 1.98
N LYS A 322 61.51 11.88 1.95
CA LYS A 322 60.69 13.09 1.81
C LYS A 322 60.72 13.67 0.38
N LYS A 323 59.81 14.66 0.15
CA LYS A 323 59.95 15.97 -0.57
C LYS A 323 59.00 16.15 -1.76
N GLU A 324 58.01 17.03 -1.65
CA GLU A 324 57.99 18.51 -1.90
C GLU A 324 57.83 18.88 -3.39
N SER A 325 56.82 19.71 -3.66
CA SER A 325 56.81 20.92 -4.51
C SER A 325 55.70 21.02 -5.59
N ALA A 326 54.93 22.11 -5.52
CA ALA A 326 54.21 22.77 -6.62
C ALA A 326 55.18 23.81 -7.28
N PRO A 327 54.81 24.74 -8.22
CA PRO A 327 53.54 25.02 -8.92
C PRO A 327 53.67 25.52 -10.42
N THR A 328 52.53 25.88 -11.04
CA THR A 328 52.26 26.97 -12.01
C THR A 328 52.55 26.91 -13.55
N LYS A 329 51.53 27.42 -14.29
CA LYS A 329 51.49 28.34 -15.47
C LYS A 329 51.24 27.82 -16.91
N ASP A 330 50.18 28.38 -17.50
CA ASP A 330 49.73 28.43 -18.92
C ASP A 330 50.74 29.10 -19.91
N PRO A 331 50.37 29.43 -21.18
CA PRO A 331 50.07 28.64 -22.39
C PRO A 331 50.98 29.07 -23.59
N PRO A 332 50.80 28.62 -24.86
CA PRO A 332 50.07 29.45 -25.86
C PRO A 332 49.45 28.76 -27.12
N LYS A 333 48.23 29.23 -27.43
CA LYS A 333 47.56 29.64 -28.70
C LYS A 333 48.30 29.60 -30.08
N ALA A 334 47.59 29.18 -31.15
CA ALA A 334 47.35 29.90 -32.44
C ALA A 334 46.55 29.04 -33.48
N LYS A 335 45.32 29.41 -33.89
CA LYS A 335 44.86 30.17 -35.11
C LYS A 335 44.84 29.33 -36.42
N ALA A 336 43.94 29.43 -37.41
CA ALA A 336 42.83 30.31 -37.85
C ALA A 336 41.94 29.46 -38.82
N ALA A 337 40.79 29.82 -39.39
CA ALA A 337 40.13 31.08 -39.81
C ALA A 337 38.60 30.81 -39.94
N GLY A 338 37.68 31.72 -39.58
CA GLY A 338 37.13 32.81 -40.42
C GLY A 338 35.94 32.29 -41.27
N LYS A 339 34.71 32.82 -41.30
CA LYS A 339 34.19 34.20 -41.19
C LYS A 339 32.64 34.16 -41.04
N LYS A 340 32.07 35.04 -40.19
CA LYS A 340 30.93 35.99 -40.39
C LYS A 340 29.62 35.50 -41.08
N THR A 341 28.38 35.90 -40.76
CA THR A 341 27.63 36.72 -39.77
C THR A 341 26.13 36.63 -40.21
N VAL A 342 25.19 36.42 -39.25
CA VAL A 342 23.75 36.86 -39.08
C VAL A 342 22.89 37.41 -40.25
N PRO A 343 21.52 37.48 -40.19
CA PRO A 343 20.49 36.87 -39.29
C PRO A 343 19.13 36.44 -39.96
N SER A 344 18.21 35.88 -39.15
CA SER A 344 16.76 36.25 -39.07
C SER A 344 15.68 35.70 -40.06
N LEU A 345 14.70 34.99 -39.45
CA LEU A 345 13.22 35.03 -39.60
C LEU A 345 12.43 34.23 -40.68
N HIS A 346 11.38 33.58 -40.16
CA HIS A 346 10.06 33.20 -40.70
C HIS A 346 9.98 32.15 -41.83
N SER A 347 9.30 31.02 -41.57
CA SER A 347 7.89 30.72 -41.94
C SER A 347 7.78 30.36 -43.41
N SER A 348 7.13 29.31 -43.91
CA SER A 348 6.11 28.35 -43.45
C SER A 348 5.96 27.34 -44.61
N GLN A 349 5.36 26.17 -44.36
CA GLN A 349 4.62 25.34 -45.34
C GLN A 349 5.48 24.69 -46.46
N ASP A 350 5.22 23.49 -46.97
CA ASP A 350 4.34 22.37 -46.69
C ASP A 350 4.76 21.25 -47.69
N LEU A 351 4.21 20.05 -47.52
CA LEU A 351 4.13 18.97 -48.52
C LEU A 351 5.39 18.14 -48.91
N SER A 352 5.45 16.97 -48.25
CA SER A 352 5.24 15.63 -48.83
C SER A 352 6.14 15.05 -49.93
N ALA A 353 6.61 13.83 -49.61
CA ALA A 353 7.12 12.75 -50.47
C ALA A 353 8.51 13.00 -51.08
N VAL A 354 9.45 12.05 -51.12
CA VAL A 354 9.31 10.71 -51.72
C VAL A 354 10.39 9.73 -51.18
N LEU A 355 10.00 8.43 -51.10
CA LEU A 355 10.80 7.19 -51.12
C LEU A 355 11.28 6.66 -49.74
N ALA A 356 10.63 5.66 -49.12
CA ALA A 356 10.60 4.20 -49.45
C ALA A 356 12.00 3.54 -49.28
N ASN A 357 12.22 2.39 -48.64
CA ASN A 357 11.39 1.20 -48.40
C ASN A 357 12.13 0.16 -47.49
N LYS A 358 11.40 -0.88 -47.04
CA LYS A 358 11.77 -2.20 -46.43
C LYS A 358 11.73 -2.33 -44.89
N GLN A 359 10.62 -2.82 -44.29
CA GLN A 359 10.14 -4.23 -44.09
C GLN A 359 10.96 -5.00 -43.02
N HIS A 360 10.43 -5.59 -41.94
CA HIS A 360 9.37 -6.63 -41.76
C HIS A 360 8.81 -6.57 -40.31
N GLN A 361 7.51 -6.47 -40.04
CA GLN A 361 6.44 -7.50 -39.92
C GLN A 361 6.43 -8.38 -38.64
N ALA A 362 5.36 -8.20 -37.85
CA ALA A 362 4.73 -9.16 -36.93
C ALA A 362 3.23 -9.31 -37.32
N PRO A 363 2.55 -10.43 -36.98
CA PRO A 363 1.31 -10.91 -37.62
C PRO A 363 -0.01 -10.23 -37.13
N PRO A 364 -1.15 -10.44 -37.82
CA PRO A 364 -2.30 -9.53 -37.79
C PRO A 364 -3.43 -9.91 -36.81
N PRO A 365 -4.31 -8.96 -36.41
CA PRO A 365 -5.55 -9.24 -35.70
C PRO A 365 -6.71 -9.50 -36.68
N THR A 366 -7.51 -10.52 -36.37
CA THR A 366 -8.70 -10.93 -37.13
C THR A 366 -9.90 -10.02 -36.84
N SER A 367 -10.60 -9.65 -37.91
CA SER A 367 -11.68 -8.68 -38.02
C SER A 367 -12.91 -8.93 -37.15
N GLN A 368 -13.48 -7.85 -36.60
CA GLN A 368 -14.91 -7.77 -36.27
C GLN A 368 -15.54 -6.54 -36.94
N LYS A 369 -16.80 -6.74 -37.35
CA LYS A 369 -17.60 -5.92 -38.25
C LYS A 369 -18.05 -4.59 -37.63
N ASN A 370 -18.17 -3.60 -38.52
CA ASN A 370 -18.77 -2.28 -38.38
C ASN A 370 -20.04 -2.23 -37.50
N ILE A 371 -20.05 -1.29 -36.55
CA ILE A 371 -21.22 -0.49 -36.18
C ILE A 371 -20.75 0.97 -36.16
N ALA A 372 -21.51 1.84 -36.80
CA ALA A 372 -21.23 3.26 -36.96
C ALA A 372 -21.14 3.98 -35.61
N VAL A 373 -20.15 4.87 -35.47
CA VAL A 373 -19.99 5.79 -34.35
C VAL A 373 -20.17 7.19 -34.90
N GLU A 374 -21.13 7.92 -34.36
CA GLU A 374 -21.28 9.37 -34.54
C GLU A 374 -20.33 10.08 -33.55
N ASP A 375 -19.74 11.18 -34.01
CA ASP A 375 -18.81 12.15 -33.38
C ASP A 375 -18.87 12.26 -31.84
N ASP A 376 -17.75 12.10 -31.13
CA ASP A 376 -16.78 13.16 -30.72
C ASP A 376 -17.48 14.35 -30.02
N GLU A 377 -17.35 14.57 -28.71
CA GLU A 377 -16.12 14.96 -28.00
C GLU A 377 -16.24 14.62 -26.49
N GLU A 378 -15.50 13.60 -26.02
CA GLU A 378 -15.28 13.38 -24.58
C GLU A 378 -14.15 14.31 -24.12
N PHE A 379 -14.50 15.52 -23.71
CA PHE A 379 -13.57 16.44 -23.05
C PHE A 379 -13.19 15.83 -21.70
N LYS A 380 -12.11 15.05 -21.70
CA LYS A 380 -11.53 14.43 -20.50
C LYS A 380 -10.88 15.54 -19.67
N VAL A 381 -11.67 16.19 -18.83
CA VAL A 381 -11.15 17.11 -17.81
C VAL A 381 -10.34 16.25 -16.84
N PHE A 382 -9.00 16.34 -16.90
CA PHE A 382 -8.14 15.82 -15.85
C PHE A 382 -8.63 16.45 -14.54
N GLU A 383 -9.02 15.68 -13.53
CA GLU A 383 -9.73 16.23 -12.36
C GLU A 383 -8.80 16.84 -11.29
N GLN A 384 -7.50 16.95 -11.54
CA GLN A 384 -6.52 17.38 -10.54
C GLN A 384 -5.51 18.38 -11.11
N ASP A 385 -5.58 19.62 -10.63
CA ASP A 385 -4.60 20.69 -10.85
C ASP A 385 -3.38 20.54 -9.93
N THR A 386 -3.29 19.43 -9.22
CA THR A 386 -2.31 19.22 -8.16
C THR A 386 -1.67 17.85 -8.32
N CYS A 387 -0.34 17.79 -8.35
CA CYS A 387 0.40 16.54 -8.40
C CYS A 387 0.15 15.69 -7.15
N HIS A 388 -0.30 14.44 -7.34
CA HIS A 388 -0.57 13.52 -6.23
C HIS A 388 0.66 13.09 -5.42
N PHE A 389 1.88 13.30 -5.94
CA PHE A 389 3.10 12.94 -5.23
C PHE A 389 3.69 14.13 -4.47
N CYS A 390 3.99 15.24 -5.17
CA CYS A 390 4.63 16.38 -4.54
C CYS A 390 3.66 17.43 -3.98
N MET A 391 2.37 17.33 -4.30
CA MET A 391 1.33 18.32 -3.98
C MET A 391 1.59 19.71 -4.59
N MET A 392 2.38 19.80 -5.66
CA MET A 392 2.52 21.04 -6.43
C MET A 392 1.25 21.28 -7.21
N HIS A 393 0.70 22.48 -7.08
CA HIS A 393 -0.45 22.93 -7.83
C HIS A 393 0.01 23.68 -9.09
N ASP A 394 -0.45 23.22 -10.25
CA ASP A 394 -0.29 23.87 -11.54
C ASP A 394 -1.60 23.73 -12.33
N PRO A 395 -2.32 24.82 -12.62
CA PRO A 395 -3.54 24.79 -13.42
C PRO A 395 -3.33 24.16 -14.81
N GLU A 396 -2.11 24.21 -15.36
CA GLU A 396 -1.81 23.60 -16.65
C GLU A 396 -1.92 22.07 -16.63
N PHE A 397 -1.81 21.44 -15.45
CA PHE A 397 -2.03 20.00 -15.28
C PHE A 397 -3.46 19.57 -15.67
N LEU A 398 -4.45 20.46 -15.54
CA LEU A 398 -5.83 20.18 -15.95
C LEU A 398 -6.01 20.28 -17.47
N SER A 399 -5.26 21.17 -18.12
CA SER A 399 -5.50 21.60 -19.48
C SER A 399 -4.56 20.99 -20.51
N VAL A 400 -3.39 20.51 -20.09
CA VAL A 400 -2.35 19.98 -20.99
C VAL A 400 -1.75 18.70 -20.37
N GLU A 401 -2.20 17.54 -20.85
CA GLU A 401 -1.75 16.21 -20.37
C GLU A 401 -0.22 16.07 -20.40
N SER A 402 0.43 16.57 -21.45
CA SER A 402 1.88 16.51 -21.58
C SER A 402 2.62 17.27 -20.49
N VAL A 403 2.04 18.33 -19.91
CA VAL A 403 2.65 19.09 -18.81
C VAL A 403 2.61 18.28 -17.52
N TYR A 404 1.52 17.56 -17.26
CA TYR A 404 1.42 16.68 -16.09
C TYR A 404 2.37 15.48 -16.21
N ASP A 405 2.43 14.85 -17.39
CA ASP A 405 3.36 13.75 -17.65
C ASP A 405 4.83 14.20 -17.60
N ASP A 406 5.16 15.36 -18.17
CA ASP A 406 6.50 15.95 -18.06
C ASP A 406 6.85 16.26 -16.60
N HIS A 407 5.89 16.75 -15.81
CA HIS A 407 6.09 16.94 -14.39
C HIS A 407 6.44 15.62 -13.70
N LEU A 408 5.64 14.56 -13.86
CA LEU A 408 5.90 13.26 -13.24
C LEU A 408 7.25 12.69 -13.68
N ALA A 409 7.53 12.72 -14.98
CA ALA A 409 8.72 12.09 -15.55
C ALA A 409 10.01 12.83 -15.20
N LYS A 410 10.00 14.17 -15.21
CA LYS A 410 11.24 14.99 -15.23
C LYS A 410 11.37 15.96 -14.06
N GLU A 411 10.26 16.48 -13.52
CA GLU A 411 10.30 17.63 -12.61
C GLU A 411 9.87 17.32 -11.18
N CYS A 412 9.08 16.27 -10.95
CA CYS A 412 8.49 15.98 -9.67
C CYS A 412 9.60 15.68 -8.63
N PRO A 413 9.70 16.48 -7.54
CA PRO A 413 10.79 16.39 -6.58
C PRO A 413 10.78 15.10 -5.77
N VAL A 414 9.67 14.37 -5.72
CA VAL A 414 9.56 13.12 -4.94
C VAL A 414 9.74 11.87 -5.81
N LEU A 415 9.88 12.04 -7.13
CA LEU A 415 10.11 10.97 -8.09
C LEU A 415 11.53 11.03 -8.65
N ILE A 416 12.06 9.86 -9.01
CA ILE A 416 13.37 9.71 -9.64
C ILE A 416 13.28 8.68 -10.77
N GLU A 417 14.05 8.90 -11.83
CA GLU A 417 14.22 7.94 -12.91
C GLU A 417 15.37 6.98 -12.55
N CYS A 418 15.07 5.68 -12.50
CA CYS A 418 16.05 4.63 -12.28
C CYS A 418 16.82 4.32 -13.58
N LEU A 419 17.98 3.64 -13.48
CA LEU A 419 18.73 3.16 -14.64
C LEU A 419 17.94 2.19 -15.53
N CYS A 420 16.87 1.57 -15.01
CA CYS A 420 15.95 0.76 -15.79
C CYS A 420 14.94 1.58 -16.62
N GLY A 421 14.94 2.91 -16.48
CA GLY A 421 14.03 3.84 -17.16
C GLY A 421 12.68 4.04 -16.48
N GLN A 422 12.41 3.36 -15.36
CA GLN A 422 11.18 3.58 -14.59
C GLN A 422 11.30 4.83 -13.72
N VAL A 423 10.20 5.58 -13.64
CA VAL A 423 10.04 6.72 -12.75
C VAL A 423 9.31 6.26 -11.50
N ILE A 424 9.98 6.32 -10.35
CA ILE A 424 9.51 5.76 -9.08
C ILE A 424 9.71 6.75 -7.93
N GLU A 425 9.08 6.48 -6.79
CA GLU A 425 9.29 7.29 -5.59
C GLU A 425 10.68 7.13 -5.00
N ILE A 426 11.27 8.25 -4.58
CA ILE A 426 12.62 8.27 -4.00
C ILE A 426 12.68 7.50 -2.66
N SER A 427 11.56 7.38 -1.95
CA SER A 427 11.43 6.65 -0.69
C SER A 427 11.70 5.14 -0.82
N GLY A 428 11.29 4.53 -1.94
CA GLY A 428 11.51 3.11 -2.26
C GLY A 428 12.65 2.84 -3.25
N PHE A 429 13.46 3.85 -3.55
CA PHE A 429 14.46 3.77 -4.61
C PHE A 429 15.57 2.76 -4.34
N ASN A 430 15.90 2.54 -3.07
CA ASN A 430 16.96 1.62 -2.67
C ASN A 430 16.48 0.17 -2.79
N GLU A 431 15.25 -0.09 -2.37
CA GLU A 431 14.56 -1.37 -2.44
C GLU A 431 14.37 -1.79 -3.90
N HIS A 432 13.82 -0.90 -4.73
CA HIS A 432 13.63 -1.14 -6.16
C HIS A 432 14.90 -1.65 -6.84
N LYS A 433 16.05 -1.01 -6.59
CA LYS A 433 17.34 -1.40 -7.17
C LYS A 433 17.85 -2.77 -6.74
N LEU A 434 17.31 -3.32 -5.64
CA LEU A 434 17.70 -4.60 -5.05
C LEU A 434 16.69 -5.73 -5.32
N MET A 435 15.64 -5.46 -6.09
CA MET A 435 14.57 -6.42 -6.35
C MET A 435 14.51 -6.77 -7.85
N PRO A 436 14.76 -8.05 -8.26
CA PRO A 436 14.81 -8.45 -9.66
C PRO A 436 13.44 -8.43 -10.38
N ASP A 437 12.36 -8.53 -9.61
CA ASP A 437 10.97 -8.39 -10.06
C ASP A 437 10.54 -6.93 -10.24
N GLU A 438 11.23 -5.98 -9.59
CA GLU A 438 10.94 -4.55 -9.70
C GLU A 438 11.88 -3.81 -10.64
N CYS A 439 13.18 -4.14 -10.68
CA CYS A 439 14.20 -3.43 -11.46
C CYS A 439 14.92 -4.31 -12.47
N GLN A 440 14.77 -3.98 -13.75
CA GLN A 440 15.50 -4.63 -14.86
C GLN A 440 17.02 -4.42 -14.81
N ALA A 441 17.48 -3.41 -14.06
CA ALA A 441 18.90 -3.11 -13.88
C ALA A 441 19.46 -3.63 -12.54
N TYR A 442 18.73 -4.48 -11.81
CA TYR A 442 19.11 -5.02 -10.50
C TYR A 442 20.55 -5.57 -10.46
N GLU A 443 20.96 -6.32 -11.51
CA GLU A 443 22.29 -6.93 -11.59
C GLU A 443 23.45 -5.91 -11.60
N SER A 444 23.15 -4.64 -11.89
CA SER A 444 24.14 -3.55 -11.85
C SER A 444 24.40 -3.03 -10.43
N PHE A 445 23.70 -3.56 -9.42
CA PHE A 445 23.80 -3.12 -8.03
C PHE A 445 24.13 -4.28 -7.09
N GLN A 446 24.80 -3.95 -5.99
CA GLN A 446 25.09 -4.86 -4.88
C GLN A 446 24.67 -4.20 -3.57
N GLN A 447 24.05 -4.98 -2.69
CA GLN A 447 23.68 -4.50 -1.37
C GLN A 447 24.90 -4.47 -0.44
N CYS A 448 25.21 -3.31 0.12
CA CYS A 448 26.24 -3.19 1.15
C CYS A 448 25.75 -3.84 2.47
N PRO A 449 26.51 -4.75 3.10
CA PRO A 449 26.09 -5.42 4.34
C PRO A 449 26.06 -4.51 5.57
N ILE A 450 26.67 -3.32 5.49
CA ILE A 450 26.76 -2.36 6.61
C ILE A 450 25.62 -1.34 6.51
N CYS A 451 25.54 -0.59 5.41
CA CYS A 451 24.54 0.46 5.23
C CYS A 451 23.30 -0.01 4.47
N THR A 452 23.26 -1.25 3.98
CA THR A 452 22.15 -1.86 3.21
C THR A 452 21.74 -1.12 1.94
N GLU A 453 22.58 -0.19 1.48
CA GLU A 453 22.38 0.58 0.27
C GLU A 453 22.69 -0.25 -0.99
N ALA A 454 21.94 0.00 -2.05
CA ALA A 454 22.18 -0.49 -3.41
C ALA A 454 23.33 0.29 -4.06
N VAL A 455 24.54 -0.22 -3.90
CA VAL A 455 25.76 0.39 -4.45
C VAL A 455 25.99 -0.15 -5.87
N PRO A 456 26.32 0.69 -6.86
CA PRO A 456 26.70 0.22 -8.19
C PRO A 456 27.83 -0.81 -8.13
N SER A 457 27.70 -1.92 -8.86
CA SER A 457 28.64 -3.05 -8.84
C SER A 457 30.08 -2.64 -9.18
N ASP A 458 30.25 -1.61 -10.01
CA ASP A 458 31.55 -1.03 -10.41
C ASP A 458 32.18 -0.11 -9.35
N GLU A 459 31.38 0.43 -8.42
CA GLU A 459 31.83 1.31 -7.33
C GLU A 459 31.89 0.58 -5.97
N TYR A 460 31.44 -0.68 -5.91
CA TYR A 460 31.30 -1.43 -4.66
C TYR A 460 32.62 -1.59 -3.91
N ASP A 461 33.70 -1.94 -4.61
CA ASP A 461 35.02 -2.13 -3.98
C ASP A 461 35.55 -0.85 -3.34
N LEU A 462 35.30 0.31 -3.97
CA LEU A 462 35.67 1.62 -3.43
C LEU A 462 34.81 1.96 -2.21
N HIS A 463 33.50 1.73 -2.28
CA HIS A 463 32.59 1.92 -1.14
C HIS A 463 33.00 1.07 0.07
N ALA A 464 33.32 -0.20 -0.16
CA ALA A 464 33.74 -1.14 0.87
C ALA A 464 35.10 -0.76 1.48
N ALA A 465 36.03 -0.25 0.66
CA ALA A 465 37.35 0.18 1.10
C ALA A 465 37.32 1.49 1.90
N ASP A 466 36.49 2.47 1.49
CA ASP A 466 36.38 3.77 2.17
C ASP A 466 35.76 3.64 3.56
N GLY A 467 34.82 2.70 3.76
CA GLY A 467 34.23 2.40 5.07
C GLY A 467 33.46 3.56 5.71
N ASN A 468 33.19 4.63 4.97
CA ASN A 468 32.51 5.84 5.45
C ASN A 468 30.98 5.73 5.43
N CYS A 469 30.43 4.53 5.23
CA CYS A 469 28.99 4.31 5.23
C CYS A 469 28.47 4.03 6.65
N SER A 470 27.34 4.64 6.99
CA SER A 470 26.69 4.43 8.28
C SER A 470 25.63 3.33 8.16
N PRO A 471 25.42 2.49 9.19
CA PRO A 471 24.28 1.57 9.23
C PRO A 471 22.95 2.31 9.08
N LEU A 472 21.93 1.63 8.51
CA LEU A 472 20.58 2.16 8.52
C LEU A 472 20.09 2.35 9.97
N PRO A 473 19.22 3.34 10.22
CA PRO A 473 18.55 3.48 11.50
C PRO A 473 17.78 2.19 11.86
N ASP A 474 17.72 1.90 13.15
CA ASP A 474 17.02 0.71 13.67
C ASP A 474 15.54 0.75 13.23
N PRO A 475 14.98 -0.34 12.66
CA PRO A 475 13.59 -0.39 12.22
C PRO A 475 12.57 0.02 13.30
N SER A 476 12.87 -0.21 14.58
CA SER A 476 12.03 0.18 15.71
C SER A 476 11.91 1.70 15.90
N THR A 477 12.82 2.48 15.32
CA THR A 477 12.79 3.94 15.39
C THR A 477 11.83 4.57 14.39
N GLY A 478 11.29 3.78 13.45
CA GLY A 478 10.39 4.27 12.40
C GLY A 478 11.06 5.30 11.49
N ARG A 479 12.39 5.26 11.35
CA ARG A 479 13.16 6.16 10.50
C ARG A 479 13.64 5.47 9.24
N SER A 480 13.73 6.23 8.16
CA SER A 480 14.28 5.82 6.88
C SER A 480 15.36 6.80 6.43
N ARG A 481 16.32 6.31 5.66
CA ARG A 481 17.43 7.12 5.14
C ARG A 481 17.15 7.56 3.72
N CYS A 482 17.25 8.86 3.45
CA CYS A 482 17.14 9.37 2.09
C CYS A 482 18.30 8.83 1.21
N PRO A 483 18.03 8.13 0.08
CA PRO A 483 19.09 7.58 -0.76
C PRO A 483 19.88 8.66 -1.50
N LEU A 484 19.38 9.91 -1.57
CA LEU A 484 20.06 11.02 -2.25
C LEU A 484 21.06 11.73 -1.34
N CYS A 485 20.66 12.08 -0.11
CA CYS A 485 21.48 12.91 0.78
C CYS A 485 21.90 12.23 2.09
N LYS A 486 21.48 10.98 2.31
CA LYS A 486 21.82 10.14 3.47
C LYS A 486 21.34 10.65 4.83
N VAL A 487 20.44 11.63 4.85
CA VAL A 487 19.79 12.11 6.08
C VAL A 487 18.72 11.09 6.51
N ASP A 488 18.67 10.81 7.81
CA ASP A 488 17.61 9.99 8.42
C ASP A 488 16.40 10.86 8.76
N LEU A 489 15.22 10.44 8.31
CA LEU A 489 13.95 11.10 8.54
C LEU A 489 12.90 10.08 9.00
N MET A 490 11.75 10.56 9.48
CA MET A 490 10.63 9.68 9.83
C MET A 490 10.07 9.00 8.58
N ASN A 491 9.67 7.74 8.71
CA ASN A 491 9.14 6.93 7.62
C ASN A 491 7.63 7.19 7.40
N ASP A 492 7.29 8.44 7.08
CA ASP A 492 5.93 8.87 6.75
C ASP A 492 5.94 9.79 5.53
N GLU A 493 4.83 9.85 4.81
CA GLU A 493 4.70 10.60 3.56
C GLU A 493 4.99 12.10 3.71
N GLU A 494 4.60 12.71 4.84
CA GLU A 494 4.78 14.14 5.07
C GLU A 494 6.25 14.50 5.31
N SER A 495 6.96 13.68 6.09
CA SER A 495 8.40 13.83 6.32
C SER A 495 9.20 13.65 5.04
N TRP A 496 8.90 12.63 4.24
CA TRP A 496 9.56 12.40 2.94
C TRP A 496 9.30 13.54 1.97
N ARG A 497 8.03 13.95 1.81
CA ARG A 497 7.65 15.04 0.91
C ARG A 497 8.29 16.37 1.34
N SER A 498 8.23 16.72 2.61
CA SER A 498 8.86 17.94 3.15
C SER A 498 10.37 17.92 2.95
N HIS A 499 11.02 16.77 3.21
CA HIS A 499 12.44 16.59 3.00
C HIS A 499 12.81 16.79 1.53
N LEU A 500 12.19 16.04 0.60
CA LEU A 500 12.55 16.04 -0.81
C LEU A 500 12.22 17.35 -1.52
N THR A 501 11.13 18.02 -1.13
CA THR A 501 10.71 19.30 -1.75
C THR A 501 11.49 20.51 -1.22
N ARG A 502 11.96 20.50 0.04
CA ARG A 502 12.51 21.72 0.68
C ARG A 502 13.89 21.57 1.28
N GLN A 503 14.28 20.38 1.75
CA GLN A 503 15.45 20.20 2.60
C GLN A 503 16.59 19.41 1.93
N CYS A 504 16.26 18.46 1.05
CA CYS A 504 17.22 17.56 0.43
C CYS A 504 18.16 18.32 -0.50
N LYS A 505 19.42 18.49 -0.08
CA LYS A 505 20.44 19.24 -0.84
C LYS A 505 20.90 18.52 -2.11
N MET A 506 20.75 17.19 -2.13
CA MET A 506 21.17 16.33 -3.24
C MET A 506 20.03 15.98 -4.18
N ASN A 507 18.83 16.54 -3.97
CA ASN A 507 17.72 16.32 -4.88
C ASN A 507 17.82 17.30 -6.07
N PRO A 508 18.11 16.82 -7.30
CA PRO A 508 18.24 17.69 -8.47
C PRO A 508 16.90 18.30 -8.91
N ARG A 509 15.78 17.67 -8.52
CA ARG A 509 14.40 18.11 -8.84
C ARG A 509 13.80 19.01 -7.77
N ARG A 510 14.59 19.42 -6.76
CA ARG A 510 14.09 20.26 -5.67
C ARG A 510 13.62 21.61 -6.21
N LEU A 511 12.39 21.97 -5.88
CA LEU A 511 11.81 23.27 -6.23
C LEU A 511 12.69 24.41 -5.67
N PRO A 512 13.03 25.44 -6.47
CA PRO A 512 13.76 26.59 -5.95
C PRO A 512 12.89 27.29 -4.91
N MET A 513 13.46 27.57 -3.73
CA MET A 513 12.79 28.40 -2.73
C MET A 513 12.50 29.78 -3.32
N LYS A 514 11.24 30.04 -3.71
CA LYS A 514 10.76 31.42 -3.89
C LYS A 514 10.80 32.06 -2.50
N ARG A 515 11.69 33.04 -2.34
CA ARG A 515 11.83 33.85 -1.12
C ARG A 515 10.63 34.75 -0.92
#